data_AF-C6CMR4-F1
#
_entry.id   AF-C6CMR4-F1
#
_cell.length_a   1.000
_cell.length_b   1.000
_cell.length_c   1.000
_cell.angle_alpha   90.00
_cell.angle_beta   90.00
_cell.angle_gamma   90.00
#
_symmetry.space_group_name_H-M   'P 1'
#
loop_
_entity.id
_entity.type
_entity.pdbx_description
1 polymer ?
#
loop_
_entity_poly.entity_id
_entity_poly.type
_entity_poly.pdbx_seq_one_letter_code
_entity_poly.pdbx_strand_id
1 'polypeptide(L)'
;MCTTMIITRGATADGSTMVTHSDDDELSDQRFIYVPAQHHAPGSRRGIIDGTNVSYPRIVSQVRGAGYQTPGWPETPIIGTIAQVEHTYAYFDGNYGIMNEHNLMFGECTNGAKYEPAHVTMQQAAESNTHCRLFYSAELSRIALERCKTAREAVELMGALIDEYGYFSTGETLLVADESEGWVFEMCALPDELYHSAWVAQRVPDGTVFVAANEFRIREIRQDSPDQLFSNHLLPGLKKVGWATPEQGPVDWLKSVSWGEYNHPYYSLRRVWRIFDRINPDLGLSPWVNGGSYTTDYPFSVTPKTPLVARDLFALYRDHYEGTPFDLTKGVAAGPYGDPNRYVGPYDGNQNNVSADRTLLGAWERAISVFYQGYTYVAQTRPAAPELTRGIVWFGPDVAYTTCFAPFPAKLPDLPAAYQSGDPQQFDRRAAWWAFDFVANWARLNYQRMYHVDIQPLQHTLEAQQDARVTEWDNAMAQQPDPAQLARLCQQNADEVLARWWALADSLIAKYSDGYINPPPLRPQNPPAIPIGYPADWLSITNYRDGPISYDMPIAPAATRQ
;
A
#
# COMPACT_ATOMS: atom_id res chain seq x y z
N MET A 1 4.73 3.52 -4.18
CA MET A 1 4.99 2.14 -4.68
C MET A 1 4.26 1.18 -3.75
N CYS A 2 3.69 0.06 -4.21
CA CYS A 2 2.64 -0.59 -3.42
C CYS A 2 2.49 -2.09 -3.69
N THR A 3 1.85 -2.83 -2.78
CA THR A 3 1.24 -4.15 -3.01
C THR A 3 -0.22 -4.14 -2.57
N THR A 4 -1.11 -4.61 -3.43
CA THR A 4 -2.56 -4.58 -3.20
C THR A 4 -3.22 -5.90 -3.64
N MET A 5 -4.29 -6.29 -2.96
CA MET A 5 -4.99 -7.54 -3.19
C MET A 5 -6.51 -7.34 -3.17
N ILE A 6 -7.23 -8.13 -3.97
CA ILE A 6 -8.67 -8.37 -3.80
C ILE A 6 -8.85 -9.81 -3.36
N ILE A 7 -9.59 -10.00 -2.27
CA ILE A 7 -10.02 -11.30 -1.80
C ILE A 7 -11.55 -11.31 -1.91
N THR A 8 -12.06 -12.16 -2.79
CA THR A 8 -13.51 -12.26 -3.03
C THR A 8 -14.22 -13.08 -1.95
N ARG A 9 -15.53 -12.89 -1.79
CA ARG A 9 -16.38 -13.57 -0.81
C ARG A 9 -16.19 -15.10 -0.74
N GLY A 10 -16.05 -15.77 -1.88
CA GLY A 10 -15.88 -17.22 -1.91
C GLY A 10 -14.50 -17.69 -1.46
N ALA A 11 -13.53 -16.78 -1.36
CA ALA A 11 -12.16 -17.06 -0.92
C ALA A 11 -11.97 -16.87 0.59
N THR A 12 -12.99 -16.40 1.32
CA THR A 12 -12.91 -16.07 2.75
C THR A 12 -13.74 -17.01 3.62
N ALA A 13 -13.36 -17.12 4.89
CA ALA A 13 -14.02 -18.04 5.83
C ALA A 13 -15.42 -17.58 6.26
N ASP A 14 -15.70 -16.28 6.24
CA ASP A 14 -16.94 -15.64 6.71
C ASP A 14 -17.76 -15.00 5.58
N GLY A 15 -17.35 -15.20 4.32
CA GLY A 15 -17.99 -14.60 3.15
C GLY A 15 -17.64 -13.12 2.95
N SER A 16 -16.65 -12.58 3.68
CA SER A 16 -16.14 -11.23 3.47
C SER A 16 -15.56 -11.02 2.07
N THR A 17 -15.78 -9.82 1.52
CA THR A 17 -14.91 -9.27 0.48
C THR A 17 -13.88 -8.36 1.15
N MET A 18 -12.63 -8.44 0.71
CA MET A 18 -11.55 -7.59 1.23
C MET A 18 -10.72 -6.96 0.12
N VAL A 19 -10.30 -5.72 0.34
CA VAL A 19 -9.30 -5.01 -0.46
C VAL A 19 -8.17 -4.58 0.47
N THR A 20 -6.93 -4.76 0.02
CA THR A 20 -5.76 -4.43 0.84
C THR A 20 -4.81 -3.52 0.12
N HIS A 21 -3.98 -2.78 0.86
CA HIS A 21 -2.97 -1.90 0.27
C HIS A 21 -1.82 -1.69 1.26
N SER A 22 -0.57 -1.85 0.79
CA SER A 22 0.59 -1.22 1.42
C SER A 22 0.93 0.04 0.64
N ASP A 23 0.91 1.19 1.32
CA ASP A 23 1.35 2.45 0.73
C ASP A 23 2.83 2.63 1.06
N ASP A 24 3.69 2.34 0.09
CA ASP A 24 5.15 2.45 0.23
C ASP A 24 5.61 3.79 -0.38
N ASP A 25 5.65 4.85 0.45
CA ASP A 25 5.63 6.26 0.04
C ASP A 25 6.75 7.15 0.62
N GLU A 26 7.86 6.56 1.09
CA GLU A 26 9.13 7.26 1.39
C GLU A 26 9.03 8.53 2.26
N LEU A 27 8.26 8.49 3.36
CA LEU A 27 8.01 9.63 4.28
C LEU A 27 7.08 10.72 3.71
N SER A 28 6.11 10.31 2.89
CA SER A 28 4.99 11.15 2.42
C SER A 28 3.96 11.42 3.53
N ASP A 29 2.80 11.97 3.21
CA ASP A 29 1.76 12.32 4.19
C ASP A 29 1.01 11.10 4.75
N GLN A 30 1.42 10.70 5.96
CA GLN A 30 0.98 9.48 6.65
C GLN A 30 -0.41 9.55 7.30
N ARG A 31 -1.15 10.64 7.12
CA ARG A 31 -2.43 10.84 7.80
C ARG A 31 -3.54 9.96 7.22
N PHE A 32 -4.19 9.19 8.08
CA PHE A 32 -5.45 8.49 7.79
C PHE A 32 -6.61 9.41 8.12
N ILE A 33 -7.26 9.99 7.10
CA ILE A 33 -8.18 11.13 7.25
C ILE A 33 -9.63 10.70 7.06
N TYR A 34 -10.51 11.23 7.91
CA TYR A 34 -11.95 11.18 7.70
C TYR A 34 -12.43 12.39 6.88
N VAL A 35 -13.18 12.11 5.82
CA VAL A 35 -13.85 13.11 4.99
C VAL A 35 -15.36 12.97 5.21
N PRO A 36 -16.05 13.99 5.74
CA PRO A 36 -17.48 13.91 6.04
C PRO A 36 -18.33 13.93 4.77
N ALA A 37 -19.53 13.34 4.86
CA ALA A 37 -20.58 13.51 3.87
C ALA A 37 -20.99 14.98 3.78
N GLN A 38 -21.28 15.47 2.58
CA GLN A 38 -21.59 16.88 2.36
C GLN A 38 -22.85 17.07 1.50
N HIS A 39 -23.47 18.24 1.66
CA HIS A 39 -24.50 18.73 0.75
C HIS A 39 -23.99 19.94 0.00
N HIS A 40 -24.26 19.98 -1.30
CA HIS A 40 -23.79 21.04 -2.18
C HIS A 40 -24.97 21.73 -2.88
N ALA A 41 -24.86 23.05 -3.05
CA ALA A 41 -25.87 23.82 -3.75
C ALA A 41 -25.98 23.37 -5.23
N PRO A 42 -27.18 23.40 -5.83
CA PRO A 42 -27.36 23.11 -7.25
C PRO A 42 -26.45 23.98 -8.14
N GLY A 43 -25.82 23.37 -9.13
CA GLY A 43 -24.90 24.05 -10.06
C GLY A 43 -23.52 24.36 -9.51
N SER A 44 -23.21 23.93 -8.28
CA SER A 44 -21.85 24.04 -7.73
C SER A 44 -20.84 23.18 -8.50
N ARG A 45 -19.55 23.46 -8.28
CA ARG A 45 -18.43 22.87 -9.00
C ARG A 45 -17.48 22.20 -8.00
N ARG A 46 -16.97 21.03 -8.36
CA ARG A 46 -15.99 20.27 -7.58
C ARG A 46 -14.61 20.52 -8.17
N GLY A 47 -13.75 21.25 -7.45
CA GLY A 47 -12.41 21.61 -7.93
C GLY A 47 -11.44 20.44 -7.83
N ILE A 48 -10.80 20.08 -8.94
CA ILE A 48 -9.86 18.96 -9.12
C ILE A 48 -8.45 19.43 -8.78
N ILE A 49 -7.69 18.64 -8.02
CA ILE A 49 -6.29 18.92 -7.69
C ILE A 49 -5.34 17.97 -8.42
N ASP A 50 -4.06 18.33 -8.46
CA ASP A 50 -3.01 17.39 -8.85
C ASP A 50 -2.81 16.34 -7.76
N GLY A 51 -3.28 15.12 -8.01
CA GLY A 51 -3.23 14.00 -7.08
C GLY A 51 -1.87 13.30 -6.98
N THR A 52 -0.84 13.76 -7.70
CA THR A 52 0.50 13.13 -7.69
C THR A 52 1.38 13.59 -6.53
N ASN A 53 1.03 14.71 -5.89
CA ASN A 53 1.76 15.19 -4.72
C ASN A 53 1.33 14.46 -3.45
N VAL A 54 2.19 13.57 -2.98
CA VAL A 54 2.02 12.81 -1.74
C VAL A 54 2.75 13.42 -0.54
N SER A 55 3.58 14.44 -0.75
CA SER A 55 4.37 15.08 0.33
C SER A 55 3.50 15.78 1.35
N TYR A 56 3.86 15.72 2.64
CA TYR A 56 3.11 16.40 3.69
C TYR A 56 3.14 17.93 3.57
N PRO A 57 1.98 18.62 3.69
CA PRO A 57 0.63 18.07 3.63
C PRO A 57 0.22 17.74 2.17
N ARG A 58 -0.25 16.51 1.91
CA ARG A 58 -0.61 16.05 0.55
C ARG A 58 -1.69 16.92 -0.08
N ILE A 59 -2.66 17.32 0.75
CA ILE A 59 -3.77 18.19 0.39
C ILE A 59 -4.02 19.15 1.56
N VAL A 60 -4.25 20.40 1.21
CA VAL A 60 -4.79 21.43 2.10
C VAL A 60 -6.07 21.93 1.45
N SER A 61 -7.19 21.79 2.14
CA SER A 61 -8.49 22.21 1.63
C SER A 61 -9.40 22.72 2.74
N GLN A 62 -10.07 23.84 2.50
CA GLN A 62 -11.06 24.37 3.43
C GLN A 62 -12.42 23.68 3.30
N VAL A 63 -12.67 23.00 2.17
CA VAL A 63 -14.00 22.50 1.81
C VAL A 63 -14.13 20.97 1.89
N ARG A 64 -13.03 20.20 1.88
CA ARG A 64 -13.13 18.72 1.95
C ARG A 64 -13.43 18.20 3.36
N GLY A 65 -12.96 18.86 4.41
CA GLY A 65 -13.21 18.44 5.79
C GLY A 65 -12.09 18.89 6.73
N ALA A 66 -12.33 18.77 8.03
CA ALA A 66 -11.39 19.24 9.06
C ALA A 66 -10.02 18.56 8.98
N GLY A 67 -9.96 17.28 8.59
CA GLY A 67 -8.68 16.57 8.44
C GLY A 67 -7.74 17.15 7.38
N TYR A 68 -8.29 17.88 6.39
CA TYR A 68 -7.52 18.57 5.34
C TYR A 68 -7.24 20.05 5.64
N GLN A 69 -7.67 20.56 6.80
CA GLN A 69 -7.36 21.91 7.23
C GLN A 69 -6.03 21.91 7.99
N THR A 70 -4.92 22.14 7.29
CA THR A 70 -3.58 22.22 7.90
C THR A 70 -3.19 23.68 8.17
N PRO A 71 -3.18 24.15 9.44
CA PRO A 71 -2.88 25.54 9.75
C PRO A 71 -1.49 25.98 9.28
N GLY A 72 -1.40 27.19 8.70
CA GLY A 72 -0.15 27.76 8.23
C GLY A 72 0.29 27.33 6.81
N TRP A 73 -0.42 26.39 6.19
CA TRP A 73 -0.17 25.95 4.82
C TRP A 73 -1.18 26.58 3.84
N PRO A 74 -0.75 26.92 2.61
CA PRO A 74 -1.66 27.43 1.58
C PRO A 74 -2.59 26.32 1.05
N GLU A 75 -3.77 26.72 0.56
CA GLU A 75 -4.71 25.79 -0.08
C GLU A 75 -4.10 25.18 -1.35
N THR A 76 -4.30 23.88 -1.55
CA THR A 76 -3.76 23.16 -2.70
C THR A 76 -4.37 23.73 -3.99
N PRO A 77 -3.56 24.11 -5.00
CA PRO A 77 -4.07 24.63 -6.26
C PRO A 77 -4.98 23.63 -6.99
N ILE A 78 -6.05 24.14 -7.61
CA ILE A 78 -6.91 23.35 -8.48
C ILE A 78 -6.42 23.42 -9.93
N ILE A 79 -6.45 22.29 -10.62
CA ILE A 79 -6.07 22.14 -12.04
C ILE A 79 -7.30 22.15 -12.97
N GLY A 80 -8.50 21.97 -12.43
CA GLY A 80 -9.74 21.97 -13.16
C GLY A 80 -10.93 21.81 -12.24
N THR A 81 -12.11 21.57 -12.81
CA THR A 81 -13.36 21.48 -12.05
C THR A 81 -14.38 20.66 -12.83
N ILE A 82 -15.13 19.81 -12.13
CA ILE A 82 -16.26 19.06 -12.69
C ILE A 82 -17.58 19.54 -12.07
N ALA A 83 -18.71 19.14 -12.66
CA ALA A 83 -20.02 19.36 -12.04
C ALA A 83 -20.06 18.65 -10.66
N GLN A 84 -20.61 19.34 -9.66
CA GLN A 84 -20.79 18.76 -8.34
C GLN A 84 -22.16 18.09 -8.22
N VAL A 85 -22.22 17.01 -7.44
CA VAL A 85 -23.47 16.32 -7.08
C VAL A 85 -24.09 16.96 -5.83
N GLU A 86 -25.40 16.84 -5.66
CA GLU A 86 -26.11 17.44 -4.52
C GLU A 86 -25.63 16.89 -3.16
N HIS A 87 -25.27 15.61 -3.12
CA HIS A 87 -24.81 14.94 -1.90
C HIS A 87 -23.60 14.06 -2.19
N THR A 88 -22.59 14.16 -1.33
CA THR A 88 -21.43 13.25 -1.31
C THR A 88 -21.41 12.43 -0.03
N TYR A 89 -20.87 11.22 -0.13
CA TYR A 89 -20.75 10.29 0.99
C TYR A 89 -19.51 10.56 1.84
N ALA A 90 -19.56 10.13 3.11
CA ALA A 90 -18.41 10.11 3.99
C ALA A 90 -17.45 8.97 3.62
N TYR A 91 -16.16 9.20 3.74
CA TYR A 91 -15.14 8.20 3.45
C TYR A 91 -13.85 8.41 4.24
N PHE A 92 -13.05 7.35 4.29
CA PHE A 92 -11.67 7.40 4.76
C PHE A 92 -10.71 7.56 3.58
N ASP A 93 -9.67 8.37 3.81
CA ASP A 93 -8.71 8.77 2.79
C ASP A 93 -7.26 8.68 3.29
N GLY A 94 -6.38 8.24 2.41
CA GLY A 94 -4.92 8.31 2.55
C GLY A 94 -4.35 9.09 1.36
N ASN A 95 -3.22 8.62 0.81
CA ASN A 95 -2.76 9.09 -0.51
C ASN A 95 -3.77 8.77 -1.62
N TYR A 96 -4.57 7.72 -1.41
CA TYR A 96 -5.70 7.31 -2.25
C TYR A 96 -6.94 7.12 -1.37
N GLY A 97 -8.12 7.16 -2.00
CA GLY A 97 -9.35 6.79 -1.30
C GLY A 97 -9.26 5.37 -0.74
N ILE A 98 -9.82 5.12 0.46
CA ILE A 98 -9.70 3.82 1.15
C ILE A 98 -11.06 3.11 1.19
N MET A 99 -12.06 3.70 1.85
CA MET A 99 -13.38 3.08 2.02
C MET A 99 -14.44 4.13 2.35
N ASN A 100 -15.67 4.01 1.82
CA ASN A 100 -16.78 4.91 2.15
C ASN A 100 -17.82 4.26 3.07
N GLU A 101 -18.77 5.06 3.56
CA GLU A 101 -19.88 4.62 4.43
C GLU A 101 -20.85 3.60 3.79
N HIS A 102 -20.69 3.34 2.48
CA HIS A 102 -21.40 2.31 1.71
C HIS A 102 -20.57 1.05 1.48
N ASN A 103 -19.42 0.94 2.14
CA ASN A 103 -18.54 -0.20 2.09
C ASN A 103 -17.90 -0.45 0.71
N LEU A 104 -17.87 0.58 -0.15
CA LEU A 104 -17.03 0.60 -1.35
C LEU A 104 -15.58 0.80 -0.91
N MET A 105 -14.69 -0.08 -1.36
CA MET A 105 -13.29 -0.18 -0.93
C MET A 105 -12.36 -0.01 -2.11
N PHE A 106 -11.20 0.58 -1.84
CA PHE A 106 -10.13 0.80 -2.81
C PHE A 106 -8.80 0.27 -2.30
N GLY A 107 -7.92 -0.05 -3.25
CA GLY A 107 -6.49 -0.28 -3.06
C GLY A 107 -5.77 0.22 -4.32
N GLU A 108 -4.50 0.62 -4.20
CA GLU A 108 -3.74 1.16 -5.33
C GLU A 108 -2.47 0.35 -5.60
N CYS A 109 -2.04 0.38 -6.86
CA CYS A 109 -0.70 0.01 -7.25
C CYS A 109 -0.22 0.82 -8.47
N THR A 110 0.80 1.65 -8.24
CA THR A 110 1.55 2.39 -9.27
C THR A 110 2.19 1.46 -10.30
N ASN A 111 2.04 1.73 -11.59
CA ASN A 111 2.63 0.91 -12.66
C ASN A 111 3.27 1.80 -13.73
N GLY A 112 4.36 1.36 -14.36
CA GLY A 112 4.89 2.15 -15.49
C GLY A 112 4.02 2.06 -16.74
N ALA A 113 3.87 3.19 -17.44
CA ALA A 113 3.24 3.27 -18.76
C ALA A 113 4.22 3.78 -19.82
N LYS A 114 3.90 3.58 -21.11
CA LYS A 114 4.74 4.06 -22.22
C LYS A 114 4.71 5.59 -22.39
N TYR A 115 3.64 6.24 -21.91
CA TYR A 115 3.47 7.68 -22.01
C TYR A 115 2.93 8.24 -20.69
N GLU A 116 3.69 9.14 -20.08
CA GLU A 116 3.46 9.65 -18.73
C GLU A 116 3.50 11.19 -18.75
N PRO A 117 2.47 11.86 -19.27
CA PRO A 117 2.45 13.31 -19.44
C PRO A 117 2.21 14.02 -18.11
N ALA A 118 2.61 15.29 -18.00
CA ALA A 118 2.14 16.16 -16.94
C ALA A 118 0.63 16.44 -17.08
N HIS A 119 0.01 16.95 -16.00
CA HIS A 119 -1.37 17.43 -16.07
C HIS A 119 -1.48 18.59 -17.09
N VAL A 120 -2.67 18.74 -17.68
CA VAL A 120 -3.03 19.90 -18.50
C VAL A 120 -4.29 20.51 -17.89
N THR A 121 -4.14 21.70 -17.30
CA THR A 121 -5.27 22.38 -16.67
C THR A 121 -6.34 22.74 -17.68
N MET A 122 -7.59 22.91 -17.22
CA MET A 122 -8.67 23.39 -18.10
C MET A 122 -8.35 24.76 -18.74
N GLN A 123 -7.61 25.61 -18.03
CA GLN A 123 -7.18 26.91 -18.55
C GLN A 123 -6.16 26.73 -19.69
N GLN A 124 -5.12 25.93 -19.48
CA GLN A 124 -4.10 25.67 -20.50
C GLN A 124 -4.70 25.02 -21.76
N ALA A 125 -5.63 24.07 -21.58
CA ALA A 125 -6.34 23.45 -22.69
C ALA A 125 -7.08 24.49 -23.56
N ALA A 126 -7.76 25.45 -22.91
CA ALA A 126 -8.46 26.54 -23.60
C ALA A 126 -7.51 27.51 -24.33
N GLU A 127 -6.31 27.74 -23.80
CA GLU A 127 -5.32 28.66 -24.38
C GLU A 127 -4.49 28.02 -25.51
N SER A 128 -4.24 26.71 -25.46
CA SER A 128 -3.30 26.01 -26.34
C SER A 128 -3.95 25.02 -27.32
N ASN A 129 -5.29 24.90 -27.32
CA ASN A 129 -6.04 23.96 -28.16
C ASN A 129 -5.56 22.50 -28.01
N THR A 130 -5.20 22.12 -26.79
CA THR A 130 -4.91 20.75 -26.35
C THR A 130 -6.06 20.23 -25.48
N HIS A 131 -6.15 18.92 -25.32
CA HIS A 131 -7.10 18.30 -24.39
C HIS A 131 -6.63 18.48 -22.95
N CYS A 132 -7.55 18.73 -22.01
CA CYS A 132 -7.19 18.78 -20.59
C CYS A 132 -6.79 17.38 -20.10
N ARG A 133 -5.99 17.30 -19.04
CA ARG A 133 -5.66 16.02 -18.39
C ARG A 133 -5.74 16.26 -16.90
N LEU A 134 -6.89 15.94 -16.34
CA LEU A 134 -7.24 16.35 -14.97
C LEU A 134 -7.13 15.21 -13.96
N PHE A 135 -7.16 13.95 -14.40
CA PHE A 135 -7.27 12.82 -13.49
C PHE A 135 -5.99 12.02 -13.34
N TYR A 136 -5.72 11.72 -12.07
CA TYR A 136 -4.79 10.69 -11.60
C TYR A 136 -5.56 9.77 -10.63
N SER A 137 -5.08 8.56 -10.39
CA SER A 137 -5.79 7.51 -9.63
C SER A 137 -6.26 7.96 -8.24
N ALA A 138 -5.46 8.78 -7.56
CA ALA A 138 -5.77 9.34 -6.25
C ALA A 138 -7.05 10.19 -6.24
N GLU A 139 -7.27 11.04 -7.25
CA GLU A 139 -8.47 11.87 -7.31
C GLU A 139 -9.70 11.09 -7.84
N LEU A 140 -9.46 10.12 -8.74
CA LEU A 140 -10.51 9.24 -9.25
C LEU A 140 -11.15 8.40 -8.13
N SER A 141 -10.32 7.77 -7.28
CA SER A 141 -10.79 6.99 -6.13
C SER A 141 -11.59 7.85 -5.14
N ARG A 142 -11.13 9.06 -4.83
CA ARG A 142 -11.87 10.01 -3.97
C ARG A 142 -13.24 10.38 -4.53
N ILE A 143 -13.32 10.71 -5.82
CA ILE A 143 -14.60 11.07 -6.46
C ILE A 143 -15.55 9.87 -6.53
N ALA A 144 -15.02 8.66 -6.78
CA ALA A 144 -15.82 7.44 -6.70
C ALA A 144 -16.36 7.22 -5.28
N LEU A 145 -15.54 7.38 -4.24
CA LEU A 145 -16.00 7.25 -2.85
C LEU A 145 -17.02 8.33 -2.46
N GLU A 146 -16.87 9.55 -2.99
CA GLU A 146 -17.83 10.64 -2.83
C GLU A 146 -19.20 10.32 -3.44
N ARG A 147 -19.28 9.51 -4.50
CA ARG A 147 -20.46 9.45 -5.40
C ARG A 147 -21.07 8.08 -5.64
N CYS A 148 -20.34 6.99 -5.38
CA CYS A 148 -20.73 5.62 -5.71
C CYS A 148 -20.97 4.77 -4.46
N LYS A 149 -21.80 3.74 -4.61
CA LYS A 149 -22.05 2.75 -3.55
C LYS A 149 -21.52 1.37 -3.91
N THR A 150 -21.39 1.08 -5.19
CA THR A 150 -20.94 -0.22 -5.70
C THR A 150 -19.66 -0.10 -6.51
N ALA A 151 -18.92 -1.20 -6.60
CA ALA A 151 -17.65 -1.29 -7.33
C ALA A 151 -17.85 -1.05 -8.83
N ARG A 152 -18.95 -1.56 -9.40
CA ARG A 152 -19.27 -1.34 -10.82
C ARG A 152 -19.60 0.12 -11.13
N GLU A 153 -20.43 0.77 -10.30
CA GLU A 153 -20.71 2.20 -10.44
C GLU A 153 -19.42 3.03 -10.38
N ALA A 154 -18.50 2.67 -9.49
CA ALA A 154 -17.21 3.34 -9.36
C ALA A 154 -16.33 3.14 -10.60
N VAL A 155 -16.24 1.92 -11.14
CA VAL A 155 -15.51 1.64 -12.39
C VAL A 155 -16.08 2.45 -13.56
N GLU A 156 -17.40 2.49 -13.71
CA GLU A 156 -18.08 3.24 -14.77
C GLU A 156 -17.86 4.76 -14.63
N LEU A 157 -17.99 5.30 -13.41
CA LEU A 157 -17.75 6.72 -13.15
C LEU A 157 -16.30 7.11 -13.42
N MET A 158 -15.33 6.37 -12.88
CA MET A 158 -13.92 6.67 -13.09
C MET A 158 -13.55 6.58 -14.57
N GLY A 159 -14.04 5.56 -15.27
CA GLY A 159 -13.85 5.40 -16.71
C GLY A 159 -14.43 6.58 -17.52
N ALA A 160 -15.65 7.01 -17.19
CA ALA A 160 -16.27 8.16 -17.85
C ALA A 160 -15.50 9.48 -17.59
N LEU A 161 -14.99 9.68 -16.37
CA LEU A 161 -14.18 10.84 -16.02
C LEU A 161 -12.85 10.86 -16.79
N ILE A 162 -12.20 9.70 -16.97
CA ILE A 162 -10.99 9.58 -17.79
C ILE A 162 -11.30 9.87 -19.26
N ASP A 163 -12.39 9.30 -19.80
CA ASP A 163 -12.79 9.49 -21.20
C ASP A 163 -13.15 10.96 -21.49
N GLU A 164 -13.71 11.70 -20.52
CA GLU A 164 -14.14 13.09 -20.71
C GLU A 164 -13.01 14.13 -20.48
N TYR A 165 -12.17 13.92 -19.46
CA TYR A 165 -11.24 14.95 -18.97
C TYR A 165 -9.77 14.56 -19.00
N GLY A 166 -9.47 13.34 -19.44
CA GLY A 166 -8.13 12.84 -19.61
C GLY A 166 -7.39 12.47 -18.33
N TYR A 167 -6.42 11.59 -18.52
CA TYR A 167 -5.52 11.05 -17.53
C TYR A 167 -4.10 11.60 -17.73
N PHE A 168 -3.37 11.81 -16.63
CA PHE A 168 -1.97 12.23 -16.62
C PHE A 168 -1.13 11.39 -15.66
N SER A 169 0.20 11.58 -15.71
CA SER A 169 1.20 10.85 -14.92
C SER A 169 1.39 9.39 -15.38
N THR A 170 2.04 8.60 -14.52
CA THR A 170 2.34 7.18 -14.70
C THR A 170 1.07 6.32 -14.73
N GLY A 171 1.20 5.06 -15.16
CA GLY A 171 0.11 4.11 -15.19
C GLY A 171 -0.32 3.67 -13.79
N GLU A 172 -1.57 3.25 -13.63
CA GLU A 172 -2.11 2.95 -12.31
C GLU A 172 -3.09 1.79 -12.32
N THR A 173 -3.03 0.94 -11.29
CA THR A 173 -4.05 -0.06 -10.98
C THR A 173 -4.80 0.37 -9.73
N LEU A 174 -6.11 0.55 -9.84
CA LEU A 174 -7.02 0.62 -8.70
C LEU A 174 -7.75 -0.71 -8.54
N LEU A 175 -7.65 -1.29 -7.36
CA LEU A 175 -8.52 -2.38 -6.94
C LEU A 175 -9.77 -1.77 -6.34
N VAL A 176 -10.93 -2.19 -6.83
CA VAL A 176 -12.23 -1.62 -6.45
C VAL A 176 -13.15 -2.76 -6.07
N ALA A 177 -13.64 -2.80 -4.83
CA ALA A 177 -14.58 -3.85 -4.44
C ALA A 177 -15.64 -3.34 -3.48
N ASP A 178 -16.76 -4.05 -3.42
CA ASP A 178 -17.86 -3.81 -2.49
C ASP A 178 -18.26 -5.13 -1.79
N GLU A 179 -19.47 -5.19 -1.23
CA GLU A 179 -19.98 -6.40 -0.56
C GLU A 179 -20.20 -7.59 -1.51
N SER A 180 -20.24 -7.38 -2.83
CA SER A 180 -20.69 -8.35 -3.82
C SER A 180 -19.62 -8.76 -4.83
N GLU A 181 -18.84 -7.80 -5.35
CA GLU A 181 -17.85 -8.05 -6.39
C GLU A 181 -16.60 -7.18 -6.27
N GLY A 182 -15.52 -7.59 -6.96
CA GLY A 182 -14.26 -6.87 -7.03
C GLY A 182 -13.77 -6.72 -8.48
N TRP A 183 -13.16 -5.58 -8.77
CA TRP A 183 -12.68 -5.16 -10.09
C TRP A 183 -11.25 -4.67 -10.01
N VAL A 184 -10.43 -5.09 -10.97
CA VAL A 184 -9.11 -4.52 -11.24
C VAL A 184 -9.30 -3.46 -12.31
N PHE A 185 -9.02 -2.20 -12.02
CA PHE A 185 -9.15 -1.07 -12.94
C PHE A 185 -7.76 -0.51 -13.27
N GLU A 186 -7.31 -0.66 -14.50
CA GLU A 186 -5.99 -0.23 -14.97
C GLU A 186 -6.13 0.93 -15.95
N MET A 187 -5.26 1.94 -15.82
CA MET A 187 -5.38 3.18 -16.60
C MET A 187 -4.02 3.76 -16.98
N CYS A 188 -3.97 4.46 -18.12
CA CYS A 188 -2.80 5.20 -18.57
C CYS A 188 -3.17 6.32 -19.56
N ALA A 189 -2.20 7.20 -19.83
CA ALA A 189 -2.30 8.18 -20.90
C ALA A 189 -1.88 7.59 -22.25
N LEU A 190 -2.34 8.21 -23.35
CA LEU A 190 -1.92 7.95 -24.71
C LEU A 190 -1.44 9.26 -25.37
N PRO A 191 -0.41 9.22 -26.25
CA PRO A 191 0.17 10.39 -26.90
C PRO A 191 -0.66 10.84 -28.12
N ASP A 192 -1.93 11.18 -27.89
CA ASP A 192 -2.86 11.75 -28.88
C ASP A 192 -3.78 12.76 -28.17
N GLU A 193 -4.40 13.67 -28.91
CA GLU A 193 -5.32 14.68 -28.33
C GLU A 193 -6.77 14.22 -28.34
N LEU A 194 -7.16 13.36 -29.29
CA LEU A 194 -8.51 12.80 -29.38
C LEU A 194 -8.61 11.53 -28.53
N TYR A 195 -7.65 10.63 -28.67
CA TYR A 195 -7.54 9.39 -27.88
C TYR A 195 -6.50 9.59 -26.80
N HIS A 196 -6.69 10.59 -25.93
CA HIS A 196 -5.70 11.08 -24.98
C HIS A 196 -5.39 10.12 -23.83
N SER A 197 -6.27 9.17 -23.54
CA SER A 197 -6.16 8.29 -22.38
C SER A 197 -6.88 6.97 -22.64
N ALA A 198 -6.56 5.97 -21.85
CA ALA A 198 -7.18 4.67 -21.93
C ALA A 198 -7.27 4.02 -20.55
N TRP A 199 -8.28 3.17 -20.39
CA TRP A 199 -8.46 2.33 -19.22
C TRP A 199 -9.09 1.00 -19.60
N VAL A 200 -8.87 -0.02 -18.77
CA VAL A 200 -9.51 -1.33 -18.83
C VAL A 200 -9.81 -1.79 -17.41
N ALA A 201 -10.95 -2.44 -17.21
CA ALA A 201 -11.35 -3.02 -15.95
C ALA A 201 -11.72 -4.49 -16.13
N GLN A 202 -11.27 -5.37 -15.25
CA GLN A 202 -11.61 -6.78 -15.26
C GLN A 202 -12.12 -7.24 -13.89
N ARG A 203 -13.26 -7.94 -13.88
CA ARG A 203 -13.84 -8.50 -12.67
C ARG A 203 -13.00 -9.66 -12.14
N VAL A 204 -12.77 -9.69 -10.82
CA VAL A 204 -12.13 -10.81 -10.14
C VAL A 204 -13.17 -11.92 -9.93
N PRO A 205 -12.91 -13.16 -10.39
CA PRO A 205 -13.83 -14.27 -10.18
C PRO A 205 -14.10 -14.51 -8.69
N ASP A 206 -15.34 -14.86 -8.34
CA ASP A 206 -15.64 -15.25 -6.97
C ASP A 206 -14.89 -16.54 -6.58
N GLY A 207 -14.44 -16.63 -5.33
CA GLY A 207 -13.63 -17.75 -4.85
C GLY A 207 -12.12 -17.61 -5.12
N THR A 208 -11.66 -16.46 -5.61
CA THR A 208 -10.25 -16.23 -5.90
C THR A 208 -9.68 -14.97 -5.24
N VAL A 209 -8.34 -14.92 -5.22
CA VAL A 209 -7.51 -13.81 -4.78
C VAL A 209 -6.75 -13.24 -5.99
N PHE A 210 -6.87 -11.94 -6.22
CA PHE A 210 -6.07 -11.18 -7.16
C PHE A 210 -4.96 -10.43 -6.41
N VAL A 211 -3.79 -10.30 -7.04
CA VAL A 211 -2.64 -9.56 -6.49
C VAL A 211 -2.09 -8.63 -7.56
N ALA A 212 -1.93 -7.35 -7.21
CA ALA A 212 -1.14 -6.39 -7.97
C ALA A 212 0.11 -5.97 -7.20
N ALA A 213 1.20 -5.92 -7.94
CA ALA A 213 2.51 -5.45 -7.53
C ALA A 213 3.10 -4.78 -8.77
N ASN A 214 3.48 -3.51 -8.63
CA ASN A 214 3.79 -2.50 -9.64
C ASN A 214 4.06 -2.95 -11.10
N GLU A 215 3.03 -3.50 -11.74
CA GLU A 215 2.97 -3.98 -13.12
C GLU A 215 1.50 -4.24 -13.45
N PHE A 216 1.03 -3.81 -14.64
CA PHE A 216 -0.32 -4.17 -15.09
C PHE A 216 -0.48 -5.69 -15.24
N ARG A 217 -1.65 -6.20 -14.86
CA ARG A 217 -1.95 -7.62 -14.83
C ARG A 217 -3.02 -8.00 -15.85
N ILE A 218 -3.84 -7.06 -16.33
CA ILE A 218 -4.84 -7.35 -17.36
C ILE A 218 -4.11 -7.60 -18.69
N ARG A 219 -4.52 -8.68 -19.38
CA ARG A 219 -3.91 -9.14 -20.63
C ARG A 219 -4.81 -8.85 -21.81
N GLU A 220 -5.39 -9.89 -22.42
CA GLU A 220 -6.19 -9.73 -23.63
C GLU A 220 -7.44 -8.86 -23.40
N ILE A 221 -7.64 -7.89 -24.29
CA ILE A 221 -8.84 -7.09 -24.40
C ILE A 221 -9.91 -7.92 -25.11
N ARG A 222 -11.02 -8.17 -24.42
CA ARG A 222 -12.13 -9.01 -24.86
C ARG A 222 -13.37 -8.14 -25.06
N GLN A 223 -13.74 -7.92 -26.32
CA GLN A 223 -15.01 -7.28 -26.66
C GLN A 223 -16.18 -8.16 -26.17
N ASP A 224 -17.27 -7.52 -25.74
CA ASP A 224 -18.51 -8.18 -25.28
C ASP A 224 -18.37 -9.11 -24.06
N SER A 225 -17.26 -9.01 -23.31
CA SER A 225 -17.07 -9.75 -22.07
C SER A 225 -17.87 -9.11 -20.93
N PRO A 226 -18.81 -9.80 -20.25
CA PRO A 226 -19.53 -9.23 -19.11
C PRO A 226 -18.63 -8.94 -17.90
N ASP A 227 -17.45 -9.56 -17.88
CA ASP A 227 -16.41 -9.43 -16.86
C ASP A 227 -15.30 -8.44 -17.24
N GLN A 228 -15.46 -7.69 -18.34
CA GLN A 228 -14.48 -6.68 -18.74
C GLN A 228 -15.16 -5.41 -19.28
N LEU A 229 -14.69 -4.26 -18.85
CA LEU A 229 -15.09 -2.94 -19.34
C LEU A 229 -13.83 -2.20 -19.81
N PHE A 230 -13.90 -1.33 -20.81
CA PHE A 230 -12.75 -0.54 -21.22
C PHE A 230 -13.17 0.73 -21.96
N SER A 231 -12.26 1.70 -22.00
CA SER A 231 -12.43 2.99 -22.66
C SER A 231 -12.81 2.84 -24.14
N ASN A 232 -13.74 3.68 -24.60
CA ASN A 232 -14.02 3.79 -26.04
C ASN A 232 -12.81 4.35 -26.82
N HIS A 233 -11.86 4.99 -26.14
CA HIS A 233 -10.63 5.52 -26.73
C HIS A 233 -9.52 4.47 -26.87
N LEU A 234 -9.62 3.33 -26.18
CA LEU A 234 -8.55 2.34 -26.09
C LEU A 234 -8.13 1.78 -27.47
N LEU A 235 -8.98 1.00 -28.12
CA LEU A 235 -8.61 0.33 -29.38
C LEU A 235 -8.31 1.31 -30.53
N PRO A 236 -9.12 2.37 -30.75
CA PRO A 236 -8.79 3.39 -31.75
C PRO A 236 -7.49 4.14 -31.43
N GLY A 237 -7.26 4.45 -30.15
CA GLY A 237 -6.05 5.11 -29.68
C GLY A 237 -4.80 4.28 -29.92
N LEU A 238 -4.80 3.00 -29.51
CA LEU A 238 -3.67 2.08 -29.76
C LEU A 238 -3.34 1.95 -31.24
N LYS A 239 -4.36 1.87 -32.10
CA LYS A 239 -4.18 1.84 -33.56
C LYS A 239 -3.60 3.14 -34.08
N LYS A 240 -4.09 4.28 -33.60
CA LYS A 240 -3.67 5.63 -34.01
C LYS A 240 -2.20 5.90 -33.67
N VAL A 241 -1.75 5.51 -32.48
CA VAL A 241 -0.36 5.69 -32.03
C VAL A 241 0.58 4.57 -32.51
N GLY A 242 0.03 3.54 -33.14
CA GLY A 242 0.80 2.43 -33.71
C GLY A 242 1.33 1.44 -32.68
N TRP A 243 0.73 1.34 -31.49
CA TRP A 243 1.17 0.43 -30.43
C TRP A 243 0.60 -0.99 -30.56
N ALA A 244 -0.66 -1.11 -31.00
CA ALA A 244 -1.31 -2.39 -31.28
C ALA A 244 -2.54 -2.20 -32.16
N THR A 245 -2.94 -3.25 -32.88
CA THR A 245 -4.23 -3.27 -33.59
C THR A 245 -4.87 -4.67 -33.56
N PRO A 246 -6.21 -4.76 -33.43
CA PRO A 246 -6.95 -6.02 -33.59
C PRO A 246 -6.71 -6.72 -34.93
N GLU A 247 -6.32 -5.98 -35.97
CA GLU A 247 -6.04 -6.57 -37.30
C GLU A 247 -4.77 -7.44 -37.32
N GLN A 248 -3.90 -7.29 -36.32
CA GLN A 248 -2.67 -8.07 -36.16
C GLN A 248 -2.83 -9.26 -35.19
N GLY A 249 -4.02 -9.43 -34.61
CA GLY A 249 -4.32 -10.46 -33.61
C GLY A 249 -4.92 -9.89 -32.33
N PRO A 250 -5.12 -10.74 -31.29
CA PRO A 250 -5.63 -10.29 -30.00
C PRO A 250 -4.75 -9.20 -29.38
N VAL A 251 -5.39 -8.14 -28.86
CA VAL A 251 -4.68 -7.01 -28.25
C VAL A 251 -4.45 -7.29 -26.77
N ASP A 252 -3.18 -7.33 -26.36
CA ASP A 252 -2.75 -7.53 -24.97
C ASP A 252 -2.48 -6.15 -24.32
N TRP A 253 -3.27 -5.78 -23.31
CA TRP A 253 -3.22 -4.50 -22.61
C TRP A 253 -1.81 -4.18 -22.10
N LEU A 254 -1.24 -5.02 -21.21
CA LEU A 254 0.09 -4.78 -20.64
C LEU A 254 1.14 -4.53 -21.73
N LYS A 255 1.22 -5.40 -22.74
CA LYS A 255 2.18 -5.25 -23.85
C LYS A 255 1.95 -3.99 -24.68
N SER A 256 0.70 -3.57 -24.81
CA SER A 256 0.32 -2.43 -25.65
C SER A 256 0.68 -1.11 -24.98
N VAL A 257 0.44 -0.95 -23.68
CA VAL A 257 0.54 0.35 -22.99
C VAL A 257 1.68 0.49 -21.99
N SER A 258 2.38 -0.59 -21.62
CA SER A 258 3.49 -0.56 -20.68
C SER A 258 4.75 -1.17 -21.28
N TRP A 259 5.91 -0.86 -20.70
CA TRP A 259 7.14 -1.58 -21.00
C TRP A 259 7.27 -2.91 -20.19
N GLY A 260 6.29 -3.24 -19.33
CA GLY A 260 6.29 -4.42 -18.45
C GLY A 260 6.89 -4.10 -17.08
N GLU A 261 7.36 -5.13 -16.37
CA GLU A 261 8.21 -5.03 -15.16
C GLU A 261 9.18 -3.84 -15.16
N TYR A 262 9.51 -3.29 -13.98
CA TYR A 262 10.54 -2.26 -13.82
C TYR A 262 11.95 -2.76 -14.23
N ASN A 263 12.98 -1.97 -13.96
CA ASN A 263 14.40 -2.29 -14.24
C ASN A 263 14.96 -3.53 -13.52
N HIS A 264 14.12 -4.43 -13.03
CA HIS A 264 14.48 -5.72 -12.48
C HIS A 264 13.33 -6.73 -12.75
N PRO A 265 13.58 -7.91 -13.35
CA PRO A 265 12.53 -8.88 -13.73
C PRO A 265 11.80 -9.53 -12.55
N TYR A 266 12.06 -9.09 -11.32
CA TYR A 266 11.46 -9.58 -10.09
C TYR A 266 11.12 -8.47 -9.08
N TYR A 267 11.09 -7.21 -9.51
CA TYR A 267 10.63 -6.12 -8.62
C TYR A 267 9.15 -6.32 -8.24
N SER A 268 8.32 -6.70 -9.21
CA SER A 268 6.88 -6.87 -9.02
C SER A 268 6.49 -8.33 -8.92
N LEU A 269 6.91 -9.15 -9.88
CA LEU A 269 6.49 -10.52 -10.07
C LEU A 269 6.87 -11.44 -8.90
N ARG A 270 7.95 -11.16 -8.15
CA ARG A 270 8.28 -11.98 -6.97
C ARG A 270 7.29 -11.80 -5.83
N ARG A 271 6.75 -10.60 -5.64
CA ARG A 271 5.71 -10.34 -4.64
C ARG A 271 4.41 -11.05 -5.01
N VAL A 272 4.03 -11.00 -6.29
CA VAL A 272 2.87 -11.76 -6.81
C VAL A 272 3.04 -13.26 -6.56
N TRP A 273 4.18 -13.81 -6.97
CA TRP A 273 4.51 -15.21 -6.73
C TRP A 273 4.40 -15.56 -5.25
N ARG A 274 5.03 -14.77 -4.40
CA ARG A 274 5.13 -15.08 -2.98
C ARG A 274 3.77 -15.08 -2.31
N ILE A 275 2.89 -14.15 -2.67
CA ILE A 275 1.52 -14.16 -2.14
C ILE A 275 0.78 -15.41 -2.60
N PHE A 276 0.84 -15.76 -3.89
CA PHE A 276 0.20 -16.97 -4.39
C PHE A 276 0.77 -18.26 -3.76
N ASP A 277 2.09 -18.34 -3.56
CA ASP A 277 2.77 -19.44 -2.86
C ASP A 277 2.31 -19.57 -1.41
N ARG A 278 2.18 -18.44 -0.69
CA ARG A 278 1.73 -18.42 0.71
C ARG A 278 0.29 -18.86 0.88
N ILE A 279 -0.62 -18.49 -0.04
CA ILE A 279 -2.05 -18.84 0.07
C ILE A 279 -2.39 -20.18 -0.57
N ASN A 280 -1.60 -20.65 -1.54
CA ASN A 280 -1.78 -21.93 -2.19
C ASN A 280 -0.47 -22.51 -2.76
N PRO A 281 0.37 -23.13 -1.90
CA PRO A 281 1.65 -23.71 -2.34
C PRO A 281 1.46 -24.92 -3.26
N ASP A 282 0.27 -25.55 -3.27
CA ASP A 282 -0.01 -26.73 -4.10
C ASP A 282 -0.06 -26.37 -5.61
N LEU A 283 -0.17 -25.08 -5.95
CA LEU A 283 -0.06 -24.62 -7.34
C LEU A 283 1.35 -24.83 -7.92
N GLY A 284 2.37 -24.95 -7.06
CA GLY A 284 3.76 -25.19 -7.49
C GLY A 284 4.29 -24.11 -8.44
N LEU A 285 3.83 -22.87 -8.30
CA LEU A 285 4.28 -21.75 -9.13
C LEU A 285 5.78 -21.51 -8.91
N SER A 286 6.52 -21.39 -10.01
CA SER A 286 7.95 -21.10 -9.96
C SER A 286 8.18 -19.63 -9.56
N PRO A 287 9.14 -19.31 -8.67
CA PRO A 287 9.57 -17.93 -8.44
C PRO A 287 10.34 -17.32 -9.61
N TRP A 288 10.66 -18.13 -10.64
CA TRP A 288 11.27 -17.70 -11.89
C TRP A 288 10.28 -17.84 -13.03
N VAL A 289 10.10 -16.77 -13.81
CA VAL A 289 9.12 -16.70 -14.89
C VAL A 289 9.75 -16.82 -16.26
N ASN A 290 9.01 -17.39 -17.20
CA ASN A 290 9.32 -17.40 -18.63
C ASN A 290 8.78 -16.13 -19.31
N GLY A 291 9.45 -15.68 -20.37
CA GLY A 291 8.99 -14.53 -21.16
C GLY A 291 9.25 -13.14 -20.53
N GLY A 292 9.97 -13.09 -19.40
CA GLY A 292 10.41 -11.84 -18.77
C GLY A 292 9.26 -10.92 -18.38
N SER A 293 9.42 -9.62 -18.68
CA SER A 293 8.50 -8.52 -18.31
C SER A 293 7.08 -8.60 -18.86
N TYR A 294 6.74 -9.64 -19.63
CA TYR A 294 5.38 -9.82 -20.14
C TYR A 294 4.87 -11.25 -19.94
N THR A 295 5.43 -11.94 -18.95
CA THR A 295 5.09 -13.33 -18.62
C THR A 295 3.58 -13.53 -18.44
N THR A 296 3.15 -14.75 -18.69
CA THR A 296 1.78 -15.24 -18.40
C THR A 296 1.81 -16.43 -17.43
N ASP A 297 2.95 -16.69 -16.79
CA ASP A 297 3.14 -17.85 -15.90
C ASP A 297 2.32 -17.72 -14.60
N TYR A 298 2.01 -16.49 -14.18
CA TYR A 298 1.13 -16.24 -13.05
C TYR A 298 -0.29 -15.91 -13.53
N PRO A 299 -1.31 -16.67 -13.08
CA PRO A 299 -2.70 -16.42 -13.48
C PRO A 299 -3.19 -15.07 -12.96
N PHE A 300 -4.28 -14.56 -13.55
CA PHE A 300 -4.91 -13.32 -13.10
C PHE A 300 -5.28 -13.37 -11.62
N SER A 301 -5.87 -14.47 -11.16
CA SER A 301 -6.23 -14.71 -9.76
C SER A 301 -6.17 -16.19 -9.43
N VAL A 302 -6.06 -16.57 -8.15
CA VAL A 302 -5.99 -17.97 -7.70
C VAL A 302 -6.96 -18.27 -6.55
N THR A 303 -7.45 -19.49 -6.48
CA THR A 303 -8.19 -19.97 -5.30
C THR A 303 -7.21 -20.28 -4.17
N PRO A 304 -7.41 -19.75 -2.94
CA PRO A 304 -6.56 -20.10 -1.81
C PRO A 304 -6.78 -21.57 -1.40
N LYS A 305 -5.77 -22.20 -0.82
CA LYS A 305 -5.86 -23.61 -0.37
C LYS A 305 -6.89 -23.79 0.76
N THR A 306 -6.99 -22.78 1.62
CA THR A 306 -7.98 -22.68 2.68
C THR A 306 -8.64 -21.31 2.64
N PRO A 307 -9.92 -21.18 3.01
CA PRO A 307 -10.57 -19.87 3.12
C PRO A 307 -9.78 -18.95 4.04
N LEU A 308 -9.57 -17.71 3.61
CA LEU A 308 -8.74 -16.72 4.30
C LEU A 308 -9.56 -15.91 5.33
N VAL A 309 -8.87 -15.43 6.35
CA VAL A 309 -9.35 -14.41 7.30
C VAL A 309 -8.45 -13.18 7.27
N ALA A 310 -8.90 -12.04 7.84
CA ALA A 310 -8.13 -10.79 7.84
C ALA A 310 -6.69 -10.95 8.39
N ARG A 311 -6.50 -11.78 9.42
CA ARG A 311 -5.17 -12.05 10.00
C ARG A 311 -4.20 -12.73 9.04
N ASP A 312 -4.70 -13.55 8.11
CA ASP A 312 -3.85 -14.14 7.08
C ASP A 312 -3.26 -13.05 6.19
N LEU A 313 -4.06 -12.02 5.87
CA LEU A 313 -3.64 -10.88 5.06
C LEU A 313 -2.61 -10.02 5.80
N PHE A 314 -2.77 -9.80 7.11
CA PHE A 314 -1.74 -9.14 7.92
C PHE A 314 -0.41 -9.89 7.81
N ALA A 315 -0.44 -11.22 7.88
CA ALA A 315 0.76 -12.06 7.79
C ALA A 315 1.39 -12.10 6.39
N LEU A 316 0.61 -11.86 5.32
CA LEU A 316 1.15 -11.72 3.95
C LEU A 316 1.95 -10.43 3.81
N TYR A 317 1.45 -9.32 4.37
CA TYR A 317 2.15 -8.03 4.33
C TYR A 317 3.44 -8.00 5.15
N ARG A 318 3.68 -8.99 6.01
CA ARG A 318 4.87 -9.13 6.86
C ARG A 318 6.00 -9.93 6.21
N ASP A 319 5.85 -10.35 4.96
CA ASP A 319 6.77 -11.29 4.33
C ASP A 319 7.93 -10.57 3.62
N HIS A 320 9.14 -11.05 3.90
CA HIS A 320 10.41 -10.70 3.26
C HIS A 320 11.04 -11.93 2.59
N TYR A 321 10.19 -12.82 2.07
CA TYR A 321 10.52 -14.10 1.47
C TYR A 321 11.11 -15.14 2.43
N GLU A 322 10.72 -15.10 3.71
CA GLU A 322 11.25 -16.00 4.74
C GLU A 322 11.12 -17.48 4.35
N GLY A 323 12.19 -18.25 4.59
CA GLY A 323 12.23 -19.67 4.27
C GLY A 323 12.47 -20.00 2.79
N THR A 324 12.72 -19.01 1.94
CA THR A 324 13.08 -19.18 0.54
C THR A 324 14.55 -18.79 0.30
N PRO A 325 15.13 -19.07 -0.88
CA PRO A 325 16.46 -18.54 -1.24
C PRO A 325 16.55 -17.01 -1.29
N PHE A 326 15.42 -16.29 -1.24
CA PHE A 326 15.32 -14.84 -1.32
C PHE A 326 15.12 -14.17 0.04
N ASP A 327 15.17 -14.95 1.12
CA ASP A 327 14.94 -14.49 2.50
C ASP A 327 15.89 -13.34 2.88
N LEU A 328 15.33 -12.14 3.03
CA LEU A 328 16.09 -10.94 3.34
C LEU A 328 16.62 -10.90 4.77
N THR A 329 16.13 -11.76 5.66
CA THR A 329 16.63 -11.86 7.04
C THR A 329 17.95 -12.63 7.15
N LYS A 330 18.46 -13.16 6.03
CA LYS A 330 19.66 -14.01 5.97
C LYS A 330 20.82 -13.36 5.23
N GLY A 331 21.98 -13.96 5.43
CA GLY A 331 23.21 -13.58 4.74
C GLY A 331 23.86 -12.31 5.28
N VAL A 332 25.01 -11.96 4.69
CA VAL A 332 25.83 -10.82 5.14
C VAL A 332 25.10 -9.49 5.05
N ALA A 333 24.23 -9.33 4.04
CA ALA A 333 23.47 -8.11 3.81
C ALA A 333 22.44 -7.83 4.90
N ALA A 334 22.00 -8.84 5.65
CA ALA A 334 21.10 -8.68 6.79
C ALA A 334 21.82 -8.26 8.09
N GLY A 335 23.15 -8.10 8.02
CA GLY A 335 23.97 -7.73 9.18
C GLY A 335 24.00 -8.82 10.26
N PRO A 336 24.54 -8.49 11.45
CA PRO A 336 24.67 -9.45 12.54
C PRO A 336 23.35 -9.85 13.19
N TYR A 337 22.27 -9.09 12.98
CA TYR A 337 21.01 -9.26 13.68
C TYR A 337 19.81 -9.52 12.76
N GLY A 338 20.05 -9.83 11.48
CA GLY A 338 19.02 -10.28 10.54
C GLY A 338 18.00 -9.21 10.13
N ASP A 339 18.46 -7.97 9.93
CA ASP A 339 17.64 -6.84 9.45
C ASP A 339 17.34 -7.01 7.93
N PRO A 340 16.08 -7.16 7.50
CA PRO A 340 15.72 -7.35 6.10
C PRO A 340 15.83 -6.09 5.26
N ASN A 341 16.04 -4.92 5.87
CA ASN A 341 15.98 -3.64 5.16
C ASN A 341 17.17 -3.44 4.22
N ARG A 342 16.91 -2.90 3.03
CA ARG A 342 17.91 -2.63 1.98
C ARG A 342 17.76 -1.20 1.45
N TYR A 343 18.49 -0.26 2.05
CA TYR A 343 18.43 1.15 1.66
C TYR A 343 18.96 1.35 0.25
N VAL A 344 18.12 1.94 -0.59
CA VAL A 344 18.52 2.40 -1.92
C VAL A 344 19.35 3.67 -1.75
N GLY A 345 20.54 3.68 -2.32
CA GLY A 345 21.49 4.79 -2.27
C GLY A 345 22.04 5.17 -3.65
N PRO A 346 22.99 6.11 -3.70
CA PRO A 346 23.53 6.66 -4.95
C PRO A 346 24.35 5.66 -5.77
N TYR A 347 24.60 4.46 -5.23
CA TYR A 347 25.34 3.38 -5.89
C TYR A 347 24.44 2.25 -6.40
N ASP A 348 23.14 2.33 -6.13
CA ASP A 348 22.15 1.37 -6.61
C ASP A 348 21.58 1.83 -7.96
N GLY A 349 21.18 0.86 -8.79
CA GLY A 349 20.45 1.16 -10.02
C GLY A 349 19.08 1.76 -9.72
N ASN A 350 18.55 2.55 -10.66
CA ASN A 350 17.18 3.06 -10.54
C ASN A 350 16.19 1.89 -10.57
N GLN A 351 15.51 1.64 -9.44
CA GLN A 351 14.63 0.49 -9.25
C GLN A 351 13.22 0.71 -9.80
N ASN A 352 12.82 1.97 -10.00
CA ASN A 352 11.43 2.39 -10.19
C ASN A 352 11.18 3.01 -11.57
N ASN A 353 12.05 2.78 -12.55
CA ASN A 353 11.95 3.36 -13.90
C ASN A 353 11.57 2.31 -14.95
N VAL A 354 10.61 2.65 -15.82
CA VAL A 354 10.09 1.84 -16.92
C VAL A 354 10.40 2.56 -18.21
N SER A 355 11.49 2.18 -18.88
CA SER A 355 11.90 2.83 -20.12
C SER A 355 12.09 1.83 -21.26
N ALA A 356 12.24 2.35 -22.49
CA ALA A 356 12.58 1.55 -23.68
C ALA A 356 14.09 1.21 -23.73
N ASP A 357 14.93 2.06 -23.15
CA ASP A 357 16.40 1.93 -23.05
C ASP A 357 16.84 1.27 -21.73
N ARG A 358 16.18 0.16 -21.38
CA ARG A 358 16.40 -0.59 -20.14
C ARG A 358 17.85 -1.04 -20.01
N THR A 359 18.60 -0.41 -19.11
CA THR A 359 19.84 -0.99 -18.60
C THR A 359 19.53 -1.62 -17.25
N LEU A 360 19.42 -2.95 -17.23
CA LEU A 360 19.21 -3.70 -15.99
C LEU A 360 20.52 -3.69 -15.19
N LEU A 361 20.57 -2.86 -14.14
CA LEU A 361 21.61 -2.92 -13.12
C LEU A 361 21.17 -3.90 -12.01
N GLY A 362 22.13 -4.44 -11.25
CA GLY A 362 21.79 -5.18 -10.04
C GLY A 362 21.00 -4.28 -9.08
N ALA A 363 19.92 -4.82 -8.52
CA ALA A 363 19.08 -4.14 -7.54
C ALA A 363 18.84 -5.05 -6.34
N TRP A 364 18.47 -4.46 -5.21
CA TRP A 364 18.00 -5.22 -4.07
C TRP A 364 16.65 -5.88 -4.38
N GLU A 365 16.42 -7.04 -3.79
CA GLU A 365 15.14 -7.71 -3.89
C GLU A 365 14.07 -6.85 -3.19
N ARG A 366 12.93 -6.61 -3.85
CA ARG A 366 11.83 -5.84 -3.28
C ARG A 366 10.88 -6.76 -2.55
N ALA A 367 10.89 -6.71 -1.22
CA ALA A 367 9.95 -7.45 -0.37
C ALA A 367 8.53 -6.84 -0.40
N ILE A 368 7.58 -7.60 0.15
CA ILE A 368 6.21 -7.14 0.39
C ILE A 368 6.23 -6.16 1.56
N SER A 369 6.77 -6.59 2.70
CA SER A 369 7.10 -5.71 3.82
C SER A 369 8.36 -4.92 3.49
N VAL A 370 8.27 -3.59 3.43
CA VAL A 370 9.41 -2.73 3.09
C VAL A 370 9.54 -1.56 4.06
N PHE A 371 10.76 -1.12 4.34
CA PHE A 371 11.05 -0.12 5.38
C PHE A 371 10.50 1.29 5.13
N TYR A 372 10.14 1.61 3.89
CA TYR A 372 9.55 2.90 3.51
C TYR A 372 8.04 2.81 3.36
N GLN A 373 7.42 1.79 3.95
CA GLN A 373 5.98 1.65 4.03
C GLN A 373 5.41 2.64 5.03
N GLY A 374 4.60 3.57 4.53
CA GLY A 374 3.93 4.58 5.34
C GLY A 374 2.80 4.01 6.19
N TYR A 375 1.99 3.14 5.60
CA TYR A 375 0.95 2.38 6.29
C TYR A 375 0.48 1.17 5.46
N THR A 376 -0.25 0.26 6.11
CA THR A 376 -1.00 -0.81 5.44
C THR A 376 -2.43 -0.80 5.93
N TYR A 377 -3.37 -1.14 5.03
CA TYR A 377 -4.73 -1.46 5.46
C TYR A 377 -5.28 -2.72 4.80
N VAL A 378 -6.25 -3.30 5.51
CA VAL A 378 -7.20 -4.31 5.00
C VAL A 378 -8.60 -3.74 5.20
N ALA A 379 -9.23 -3.29 4.12
CA ALA A 379 -10.64 -2.94 4.11
C ALA A 379 -11.45 -4.24 3.94
N GLN A 380 -12.44 -4.45 4.80
CA GLN A 380 -13.23 -5.68 4.88
C GLN A 380 -14.71 -5.35 4.98
N THR A 381 -15.53 -6.05 4.20
CA THR A 381 -16.99 -6.11 4.39
C THR A 381 -17.37 -7.43 5.05
N ARG A 382 -18.21 -7.41 6.07
CA ARG A 382 -18.58 -8.60 6.87
C ARG A 382 -20.08 -8.86 6.76
N PRO A 383 -20.54 -9.76 5.86
CA PRO A 383 -21.97 -9.87 5.52
C PRO A 383 -22.91 -10.16 6.70
N ALA A 384 -22.42 -10.86 7.74
CA ALA A 384 -23.20 -11.19 8.93
C ALA A 384 -23.16 -10.11 10.03
N ALA A 385 -22.34 -9.07 9.90
CA ALA A 385 -22.18 -8.04 10.91
C ALA A 385 -23.28 -6.97 10.85
N PRO A 386 -23.60 -6.31 11.98
CA PRO A 386 -24.52 -5.16 12.01
C PRO A 386 -24.10 -4.04 11.04
N GLU A 387 -25.08 -3.26 10.59
CA GLU A 387 -24.86 -2.18 9.60
C GLU A 387 -23.73 -1.22 9.97
N LEU A 388 -23.62 -0.80 11.24
CA LEU A 388 -22.62 0.16 11.71
C LEU A 388 -21.20 -0.41 11.76
N THR A 389 -21.05 -1.73 11.79
CA THR A 389 -19.77 -2.43 11.88
C THR A 389 -19.52 -3.32 10.66
N ARG A 390 -20.39 -3.29 9.65
CA ARG A 390 -20.28 -4.14 8.46
C ARG A 390 -18.99 -3.92 7.70
N GLY A 391 -18.67 -2.66 7.43
CA GLY A 391 -17.38 -2.26 6.86
C GLY A 391 -16.37 -1.94 7.94
N ILE A 392 -15.19 -2.53 7.87
CA ILE A 392 -14.06 -2.22 8.75
C ILE A 392 -12.81 -1.98 7.90
N VAL A 393 -12.07 -0.92 8.21
CA VAL A 393 -10.69 -0.75 7.78
C VAL A 393 -9.79 -1.16 8.94
N TRP A 394 -9.06 -2.26 8.78
CA TRP A 394 -7.96 -2.64 9.66
C TRP A 394 -6.73 -1.86 9.24
N PHE A 395 -6.28 -0.91 10.05
CA PHE A 395 -5.20 0.01 9.71
C PHE A 395 -3.97 -0.24 10.57
N GLY A 396 -2.81 -0.39 9.94
CA GLY A 396 -1.50 -0.51 10.57
C GLY A 396 -0.61 0.65 10.13
N PRO A 397 -0.29 1.62 11.02
CA PRO A 397 0.65 2.69 10.69
C PRO A 397 2.08 2.13 10.54
N ASP A 398 2.88 2.73 9.67
CA ASP A 398 4.25 2.34 9.37
C ASP A 398 4.36 0.88 8.85
N VAL A 399 5.52 0.23 9.01
CA VAL A 399 5.86 -1.05 8.39
C VAL A 399 5.06 -2.20 8.99
N ALA A 400 4.42 -3.00 8.13
CA ALA A 400 3.52 -4.09 8.51
C ALA A 400 4.17 -5.11 9.46
N TYR A 401 5.49 -5.36 9.29
CA TYR A 401 6.27 -6.24 10.17
C TYR A 401 6.28 -5.78 11.62
N THR A 402 6.43 -4.47 11.86
CA THR A 402 6.61 -3.86 13.18
C THR A 402 5.43 -2.99 13.59
N THR A 403 4.24 -3.26 13.06
CA THR A 403 2.99 -2.58 13.43
C THR A 403 1.94 -3.55 13.96
N CYS A 404 0.83 -3.05 14.49
CA CYS A 404 -0.36 -3.86 14.74
C CYS A 404 -1.58 -3.21 14.10
N PHE A 405 -2.48 -4.04 13.56
CA PHE A 405 -3.66 -3.56 12.86
C PHE A 405 -4.79 -3.25 13.85
N ALA A 406 -5.31 -2.03 13.81
CA ALA A 406 -6.47 -1.59 14.59
C ALA A 406 -7.72 -1.42 13.69
N PRO A 407 -8.92 -1.80 14.16
CA PRO A 407 -10.15 -1.75 13.35
C PRO A 407 -10.85 -0.39 13.45
N PHE A 408 -11.23 0.16 12.29
CA PHE A 408 -12.00 1.40 12.14
C PHE A 408 -13.25 1.15 11.29
N PRO A 409 -14.46 1.13 11.89
CA PRO A 409 -15.70 0.95 11.13
C PRO A 409 -15.95 2.06 10.11
N ALA A 410 -16.36 1.72 8.90
CA ALA A 410 -16.53 2.66 7.78
C ALA A 410 -17.61 3.75 8.02
N LYS A 411 -18.52 3.53 8.97
CA LYS A 411 -19.59 4.46 9.34
C LYS A 411 -19.30 5.25 10.62
N LEU A 412 -18.03 5.35 11.02
CA LEU A 412 -17.64 6.27 12.08
C LEU A 412 -17.96 7.72 11.69
N PRO A 413 -18.41 8.55 12.64
CA PRO A 413 -18.65 9.97 12.39
C PRO A 413 -17.36 10.80 12.34
N ASP A 414 -16.24 10.25 12.84
CA ASP A 414 -14.88 10.81 12.73
C ASP A 414 -13.85 9.75 13.13
N LEU A 415 -12.58 9.96 12.79
CA LEU A 415 -11.45 9.12 13.20
C LEU A 415 -10.73 9.68 14.44
N PRO A 416 -10.06 8.83 15.24
CA PRO A 416 -9.21 9.30 16.33
C PRO A 416 -8.11 10.25 15.87
N ALA A 417 -7.98 11.40 16.54
CA ALA A 417 -7.07 12.47 16.13
C ALA A 417 -5.60 12.03 15.97
N ALA A 418 -5.17 11.03 16.75
CA ALA A 418 -3.82 10.46 16.65
C ALA A 418 -3.52 9.82 15.28
N TYR A 419 -4.53 9.31 14.58
CA TYR A 419 -4.38 8.69 13.26
C TYR A 419 -4.54 9.70 12.11
N GLN A 420 -5.23 10.83 12.37
CA GLN A 420 -5.43 11.92 11.39
C GLN A 420 -4.32 12.98 11.42
N SER A 421 -3.26 12.77 12.20
CA SER A 421 -2.16 13.72 12.40
C SER A 421 -0.81 13.04 12.28
N GLY A 422 0.21 13.82 11.95
CA GLY A 422 1.58 13.34 11.78
C GLY A 422 2.27 14.04 10.62
N ASP A 423 3.13 15.01 10.94
CA ASP A 423 4.12 15.53 9.98
C ASP A 423 5.34 14.60 10.03
N PRO A 424 5.70 13.90 8.94
CA PRO A 424 6.85 12.99 8.91
C PRO A 424 8.20 13.71 9.11
N GLN A 425 8.22 15.05 9.05
CA GLN A 425 9.42 15.85 9.31
C GLN A 425 9.50 16.35 10.77
N GLN A 426 8.47 16.15 11.58
CA GLN A 426 8.42 16.63 12.97
C GLN A 426 7.94 15.53 13.92
N PHE A 427 8.86 14.98 14.72
CA PHE A 427 8.53 13.97 15.73
C PHE A 427 7.45 14.45 16.70
N ASP A 428 6.33 13.72 16.75
CA ASP A 428 5.20 14.01 17.63
C ASP A 428 4.70 12.74 18.32
N ARG A 429 4.83 12.68 19.65
CA ARG A 429 4.34 11.54 20.46
C ARG A 429 2.81 11.37 20.42
N ARG A 430 2.07 12.35 19.94
CA ARG A 430 0.61 12.28 19.81
C ARG A 430 0.16 11.60 18.52
N ALA A 431 1.01 11.56 17.49
CA ALA A 431 0.69 10.94 16.22
C ALA A 431 0.92 9.42 16.32
N ALA A 432 -0.05 8.64 15.85
CA ALA A 432 0.04 7.18 15.84
C ALA A 432 1.22 6.73 14.99
N TRP A 433 1.37 7.28 13.78
CA TRP A 433 2.46 6.92 12.86
C TRP A 433 3.85 7.00 13.52
N TRP A 434 4.16 8.08 14.24
CA TRP A 434 5.44 8.25 14.95
C TRP A 434 5.70 7.21 16.05
N ALA A 435 4.65 6.65 16.67
CA ALA A 435 4.82 5.58 17.65
C ALA A 435 5.31 4.29 16.99
N PHE A 436 4.73 3.95 15.84
CA PHE A 436 5.05 2.75 15.08
C PHE A 436 6.41 2.90 14.37
N ASP A 437 6.64 4.01 13.67
CA ASP A 437 7.93 4.34 13.03
C ASP A 437 9.08 4.33 14.03
N PHE A 438 8.90 4.90 15.23
CA PHE A 438 9.95 4.89 16.25
C PHE A 438 10.34 3.46 16.65
N VAL A 439 9.35 2.59 16.90
CA VAL A 439 9.60 1.19 17.26
C VAL A 439 10.28 0.44 16.11
N ALA A 440 9.81 0.63 14.87
CA ALA A 440 10.39 0.00 13.68
C ALA A 440 11.87 0.38 13.50
N ASN A 441 12.20 1.66 13.61
CA ASN A 441 13.57 2.15 13.50
C ASN A 441 14.45 1.71 14.68
N TRP A 442 13.95 1.79 15.90
CA TRP A 442 14.71 1.38 17.09
C TRP A 442 15.01 -0.13 17.09
N ALA A 443 14.08 -0.94 16.60
CA ALA A 443 14.22 -2.39 16.49
C ALA A 443 15.50 -2.81 15.75
N ARG A 444 15.94 -2.00 14.79
CA ARG A 444 17.08 -2.32 13.91
C ARG A 444 18.41 -2.50 14.65
N LEU A 445 18.54 -1.96 15.86
CA LEU A 445 19.72 -2.16 16.71
C LEU A 445 19.96 -3.62 17.08
N ASN A 446 18.90 -4.43 17.14
CA ASN A 446 18.95 -5.88 17.37
C ASN A 446 17.72 -6.57 16.79
N TYR A 447 17.53 -6.42 15.47
CA TYR A 447 16.27 -6.61 14.76
C TYR A 447 15.53 -7.91 15.11
N GLN A 448 16.11 -9.08 14.82
CA GLN A 448 15.45 -10.35 15.07
C GLN A 448 15.12 -10.55 16.56
N ARG A 449 15.97 -10.09 17.48
CA ARG A 449 15.72 -10.28 18.92
C ARG A 449 14.60 -9.36 19.42
N MET A 450 14.69 -8.06 19.13
CA MET A 450 13.67 -7.10 19.53
C MET A 450 12.32 -7.46 18.92
N TYR A 451 12.31 -7.93 17.67
CA TYR A 451 11.08 -8.40 17.03
C TYR A 451 10.49 -9.62 17.72
N HIS A 452 11.20 -10.75 17.77
CA HIS A 452 10.64 -12.02 18.26
C HIS A 452 10.34 -12.03 19.76
N VAL A 453 11.09 -11.26 20.56
CA VAL A 453 10.96 -11.27 22.03
C VAL A 453 9.97 -10.23 22.54
N ASP A 454 9.84 -9.09 21.85
CA ASP A 454 9.13 -7.93 22.39
C ASP A 454 8.00 -7.44 21.47
N ILE A 455 8.31 -7.16 20.19
CA ILE A 455 7.34 -6.58 19.25
C ILE A 455 6.26 -7.60 18.87
N GLN A 456 6.65 -8.77 18.37
CA GLN A 456 5.74 -9.80 17.88
C GLN A 456 4.77 -10.31 18.99
N PRO A 457 5.22 -10.58 20.23
CA PRO A 457 4.30 -10.96 21.30
C PRO A 457 3.25 -9.88 21.62
N LEU A 458 3.64 -8.60 21.63
CA LEU A 458 2.69 -7.51 21.83
C LEU A 458 1.74 -7.36 20.62
N GLN A 459 2.26 -7.41 19.41
CA GLN A 459 1.49 -7.40 18.16
C GLN A 459 0.40 -8.47 18.18
N HIS A 460 0.76 -9.74 18.45
CA HIS A 460 -0.20 -10.83 18.55
C HIS A 460 -1.26 -10.61 19.63
N THR A 461 -0.83 -10.11 20.80
CA THR A 461 -1.74 -9.82 21.92
C THR A 461 -2.75 -8.74 21.54
N LEU A 462 -2.28 -7.61 20.98
CA LEU A 462 -3.15 -6.50 20.60
C LEU A 462 -4.08 -6.90 19.46
N GLU A 463 -3.62 -7.64 18.46
CA GLU A 463 -4.46 -8.10 17.35
C GLU A 463 -5.53 -9.10 17.78
N ALA A 464 -5.21 -10.04 18.69
CA ALA A 464 -6.22 -10.92 19.27
C ALA A 464 -7.25 -10.13 20.09
N GLN A 465 -6.83 -9.06 20.77
CA GLN A 465 -7.76 -8.13 21.41
C GLN A 465 -8.61 -7.40 20.38
N GLN A 466 -8.07 -7.00 19.23
CA GLN A 466 -8.85 -6.33 18.18
C GLN A 466 -9.96 -7.22 17.62
N ASP A 467 -9.67 -8.50 17.39
CA ASP A 467 -10.69 -9.49 16.99
C ASP A 467 -11.85 -9.55 18.01
N ALA A 468 -11.50 -9.56 19.30
CA ALA A 468 -12.48 -9.53 20.39
C ALA A 468 -13.25 -8.21 20.46
N ARG A 469 -12.58 -7.06 20.28
CA ARG A 469 -13.21 -5.73 20.26
C ARG A 469 -14.25 -5.61 19.16
N VAL A 470 -13.93 -6.09 17.97
CA VAL A 470 -14.88 -6.08 16.85
C VAL A 470 -16.11 -6.92 17.18
N THR A 471 -15.94 -8.08 17.82
CA THR A 471 -17.06 -8.92 18.28
C THR A 471 -17.89 -8.21 19.38
N GLU A 472 -17.25 -7.52 20.31
CA GLU A 472 -17.93 -6.70 21.34
C GLU A 472 -18.77 -5.58 20.69
N TRP A 473 -18.22 -4.90 19.69
CA TRP A 473 -18.91 -3.84 18.96
C TRP A 473 -20.09 -4.39 18.15
N ASP A 474 -19.93 -5.53 17.48
CA ASP A 474 -21.01 -6.21 16.76
C ASP A 474 -22.17 -6.54 17.70
N ASN A 475 -21.88 -7.10 18.87
CA ASN A 475 -22.92 -7.41 19.86
C ASN A 475 -23.62 -6.15 20.38
N ALA A 476 -22.88 -5.08 20.66
CA ALA A 476 -23.46 -3.81 21.09
C ALA A 476 -24.35 -3.19 20.01
N MET A 477 -23.89 -3.15 18.75
CA MET A 477 -24.61 -2.55 17.63
C MET A 477 -25.79 -3.41 17.16
N ALA A 478 -25.75 -4.73 17.38
CA ALA A 478 -26.90 -5.61 17.17
C ALA A 478 -28.02 -5.35 18.20
N GLN A 479 -27.68 -5.04 19.44
CA GLN A 479 -28.65 -4.74 20.51
C GLN A 479 -29.23 -3.34 20.37
N GLN A 480 -28.37 -2.34 20.18
CA GLN A 480 -28.75 -0.94 20.05
C GLN A 480 -27.79 -0.22 19.10
N PRO A 481 -28.17 -0.01 17.83
CA PRO A 481 -27.37 0.78 16.89
C PRO A 481 -27.18 2.22 17.41
N ASP A 482 -25.96 2.56 17.81
CA ASP A 482 -25.58 3.90 18.29
C ASP A 482 -24.21 4.30 17.73
N PRO A 483 -24.17 5.15 16.67
CA PRO A 483 -22.92 5.63 16.08
C PRO A 483 -22.03 6.40 17.07
N ALA A 484 -22.63 7.11 18.03
CA ALA A 484 -21.87 7.87 19.02
C ALA A 484 -21.22 6.93 20.06
N GLN A 485 -21.89 5.83 20.42
CA GLN A 485 -21.28 4.78 21.23
C GLN A 485 -20.14 4.10 20.47
N LEU A 486 -20.35 3.73 19.20
CA LEU A 486 -19.31 3.12 18.38
C LEU A 486 -18.07 4.00 18.27
N ALA A 487 -18.25 5.31 18.04
CA ALA A 487 -17.16 6.28 17.99
C ALA A 487 -16.38 6.33 19.32
N ARG A 488 -17.06 6.35 20.47
CA ARG A 488 -16.39 6.32 21.78
C ARG A 488 -15.59 5.03 21.99
N LEU A 489 -16.14 3.88 21.61
CA LEU A 489 -15.47 2.59 21.75
C LEU A 489 -14.24 2.50 20.84
N CYS A 490 -14.34 2.98 19.60
CA CYS A 490 -13.23 3.05 18.66
C CYS A 490 -12.12 3.98 19.17
N GLN A 491 -12.46 5.17 19.66
CA GLN A 491 -11.50 6.11 20.25
C GLN A 491 -10.76 5.48 21.44
N GLN A 492 -11.47 4.86 22.38
CA GLN A 492 -10.86 4.20 23.53
C GLN A 492 -9.90 3.09 23.12
N ASN A 493 -10.26 2.30 22.11
CA ASN A 493 -9.41 1.25 21.59
C ASN A 493 -8.15 1.81 20.91
N ALA A 494 -8.29 2.84 20.08
CA ALA A 494 -7.16 3.50 19.43
C ALA A 494 -6.17 4.10 20.44
N ASP A 495 -6.69 4.74 21.50
CA ASP A 495 -5.87 5.28 22.60
C ASP A 495 -5.15 4.18 23.38
N GLU A 496 -5.82 3.03 23.62
CA GLU A 496 -5.21 1.87 24.27
C GLU A 496 -4.06 1.30 23.43
N VAL A 497 -4.27 1.09 22.13
CA VAL A 497 -3.24 0.59 21.20
C VAL A 497 -2.04 1.53 21.19
N LEU A 498 -2.26 2.84 21.03
CA LEU A 498 -1.19 3.84 21.01
C LEU A 498 -0.40 3.88 22.31
N ALA A 499 -1.09 3.88 23.46
CA ALA A 499 -0.45 3.86 24.77
C ALA A 499 0.42 2.61 24.97
N ARG A 500 -0.08 1.44 24.55
CA ARG A 500 0.65 0.17 24.63
C ARG A 500 1.87 0.16 23.72
N TRP A 501 1.79 0.77 22.55
CA TRP A 501 2.92 0.86 21.62
C TRP A 501 4.01 1.82 22.11
N TRP A 502 3.64 2.96 22.71
CA TRP A 502 4.61 3.83 23.38
C TRP A 502 5.26 3.19 24.60
N ALA A 503 4.50 2.41 25.38
CA ALA A 503 5.07 1.64 26.49
C ALA A 503 6.08 0.60 25.99
N LEU A 504 5.84 -0.02 24.83
CA LEU A 504 6.82 -0.89 24.16
C LEU A 504 8.07 -0.10 23.79
N ALA A 505 7.93 1.05 23.12
CA ALA A 505 9.06 1.90 22.75
C ALA A 505 9.94 2.27 23.96
N ASP A 506 9.33 2.78 25.03
CA ASP A 506 10.03 3.13 26.28
C ASP A 506 10.74 1.90 26.89
N SER A 507 10.11 0.72 26.82
CA SER A 507 10.72 -0.53 27.30
C SER A 507 11.91 -0.98 26.46
N LEU A 508 11.86 -0.83 25.13
CA LEU A 508 12.93 -1.24 24.22
C LEU A 508 14.19 -0.38 24.43
N ILE A 509 14.01 0.93 24.67
CA ILE A 509 15.11 1.85 25.00
C ILE A 509 15.81 1.41 26.28
N ALA A 510 15.05 1.10 27.34
CA ALA A 510 15.64 0.70 28.61
C ALA A 510 16.24 -0.71 28.57
N LYS A 511 15.61 -1.64 27.84
CA LYS A 511 16.01 -3.05 27.76
C LYS A 511 17.24 -3.25 26.89
N TYR A 512 17.38 -2.52 25.80
CA TYR A 512 18.48 -2.69 24.83
C TYR A 512 19.29 -1.40 24.72
N SER A 513 20.45 -1.37 25.36
CA SER A 513 21.27 -0.17 25.48
C SER A 513 22.76 -0.53 25.41
N ASP A 514 23.52 0.25 24.65
CA ASP A 514 24.98 0.16 24.54
C ASP A 514 25.53 -1.23 24.16
N GLY A 515 24.75 -2.02 23.41
CA GLY A 515 25.11 -3.40 23.04
C GLY A 515 24.87 -4.44 24.14
N TYR A 516 24.11 -4.08 25.18
CA TYR A 516 23.68 -4.96 26.27
C TYR A 516 22.16 -5.13 26.31
N ILE A 517 21.74 -6.17 27.04
CA ILE A 517 20.37 -6.38 27.46
C ILE A 517 20.30 -6.18 28.97
N ASN A 518 19.44 -5.27 29.41
CA ASN A 518 19.11 -5.08 30.81
C ASN A 518 17.97 -6.07 31.19
N PRO A 519 18.22 -7.03 32.10
CA PRO A 519 17.17 -7.94 32.55
C PRO A 519 16.10 -7.19 33.36
N PRO A 520 14.91 -7.78 33.54
CA PRO A 520 13.87 -7.20 34.39
C PRO A 520 14.40 -6.86 35.80
N PRO A 521 13.98 -5.73 36.39
CA PRO A 521 14.38 -5.35 37.74
C PRO A 521 14.06 -6.45 38.76
N LEU A 522 15.04 -6.81 39.58
CA LEU A 522 14.89 -7.73 40.70
C LEU A 522 15.29 -7.01 41.99
N ARG A 523 14.54 -7.21 43.07
CA ARG A 523 14.85 -6.61 44.37
C ARG A 523 15.61 -7.62 45.25
N PRO A 524 16.60 -7.17 46.06
CA PRO A 524 16.98 -5.77 46.31
C PRO A 524 17.89 -5.15 45.24
N GLN A 525 18.50 -5.96 44.37
CA GLN A 525 19.49 -5.52 43.39
C GLN A 525 19.16 -6.04 41.98
N ASN A 526 19.19 -5.16 40.99
CA ASN A 526 18.97 -5.54 39.60
C ASN A 526 20.05 -6.52 39.11
N PRO A 527 19.70 -7.49 38.26
CA PRO A 527 20.68 -8.36 37.62
C PRO A 527 21.66 -7.55 36.76
N PRO A 528 22.90 -8.04 36.56
CA PRO A 528 23.86 -7.39 35.67
C PRO A 528 23.38 -7.41 34.21
N ALA A 529 23.80 -6.40 33.45
CA ALA A 529 23.54 -6.32 32.02
C ALA A 529 24.21 -7.49 31.27
N ILE A 530 23.53 -8.03 30.26
CA ILE A 530 23.98 -9.18 29.47
C ILE A 530 24.54 -8.68 28.14
N PRO A 531 25.81 -8.94 27.81
CA PRO A 531 26.37 -8.51 26.52
C PRO A 531 25.69 -9.28 25.37
N ILE A 532 25.31 -8.56 24.30
CA ILE A 532 24.72 -9.16 23.10
C ILE A 532 25.83 -9.78 22.24
N GLY A 533 26.85 -8.98 21.91
CA GLY A 533 27.96 -9.38 21.03
C GLY A 533 27.54 -9.64 19.58
N TYR A 534 28.51 -9.97 18.73
CA TYR A 534 28.26 -10.40 17.35
C TYR A 534 28.18 -11.93 17.27
N PRO A 535 27.25 -12.50 16.47
CA PRO A 535 27.19 -13.96 16.29
C PRO A 535 28.47 -14.50 15.64
N ALA A 536 28.86 -15.72 16.04
CA ALA A 536 30.05 -16.40 15.50
C ALA A 536 29.99 -16.55 13.97
N ASP A 537 28.83 -16.89 13.42
CA ASP A 537 28.64 -17.05 11.97
C ASP A 537 28.87 -15.73 11.22
N TRP A 538 28.38 -14.61 11.77
CA TRP A 538 28.62 -13.29 11.19
C TRP A 538 30.10 -12.89 11.33
N LEU A 539 30.73 -13.11 12.49
CA LEU A 539 32.15 -12.86 12.67
C LEU A 539 32.99 -13.68 11.67
N SER A 540 32.59 -14.91 11.36
CA SER A 540 33.33 -15.82 10.49
C SER A 540 33.52 -15.31 9.05
N ILE A 541 32.67 -14.39 8.60
CA ILE A 541 32.73 -13.77 7.27
C ILE A 541 33.31 -12.35 7.30
N THR A 542 33.71 -11.87 8.48
CA THR A 542 34.37 -10.57 8.65
C THR A 542 35.89 -10.76 8.77
N ASN A 543 36.62 -9.64 8.68
CA ASN A 543 38.04 -9.60 9.03
C ASN A 543 38.31 -9.81 10.54
N TYR A 544 37.28 -10.03 11.35
CA TYR A 544 37.37 -10.31 12.79
C TYR A 544 37.04 -11.76 13.16
N ARG A 545 36.97 -12.69 12.17
CA ARG A 545 36.73 -14.12 12.41
C ARG A 545 37.55 -14.70 13.57
N ASP A 546 38.85 -14.43 13.55
CA ASP A 546 39.79 -14.93 14.56
C ASP A 546 40.15 -13.85 15.60
N GLY A 547 39.68 -12.61 15.39
CA GLY A 547 40.11 -11.42 16.13
C GLY A 547 41.62 -11.15 16.05
N PRO A 548 42.09 -9.95 16.43
CA PRO A 548 43.53 -9.72 16.59
C PRO A 548 44.03 -10.49 17.82
N ILE A 549 44.88 -11.51 17.62
CA ILE A 549 45.61 -12.21 18.70
C ILE A 549 46.99 -11.59 18.96
N SER A 550 47.48 -10.74 18.06
CA SER A 550 48.60 -9.82 18.26
C SER A 550 48.37 -8.52 17.47
N TYR A 551 49.07 -7.44 17.84
CA TYR A 551 49.01 -6.13 17.19
C TYR A 551 50.28 -5.81 16.40
N ASP A 552 51.02 -6.83 15.99
CA ASP A 552 52.24 -6.63 15.21
C ASP A 552 51.86 -5.96 13.88
N MET A 553 52.42 -4.77 13.62
CA MET A 553 52.21 -4.12 12.32
C MET A 553 52.71 -5.07 11.22
N PRO A 554 51.89 -5.41 10.21
CA PRO A 554 52.39 -6.11 9.05
C PRO A 554 53.41 -5.20 8.37
N ILE A 555 54.69 -5.55 8.50
CA ILE A 555 55.77 -4.94 7.72
C ILE A 555 55.57 -5.44 6.29
N ALA A 556 54.70 -4.79 5.53
CA ALA A 556 54.70 -4.95 4.08
C ALA A 556 56.03 -4.40 3.57
N PRO A 557 56.89 -5.20 2.92
CA PRO A 557 58.02 -4.63 2.21
C PRO A 557 57.44 -3.68 1.16
N ALA A 558 57.77 -2.39 1.26
CA ALA A 558 57.57 -1.46 0.16
C ALA A 558 58.16 -2.12 -1.09
N ALA A 559 57.37 -2.14 -2.17
CA ALA A 559 57.80 -2.61 -3.48
C ALA A 559 59.27 -2.24 -3.70
N THR A 560 60.13 -3.25 -3.87
CA THR A 560 61.50 -3.04 -4.27
C THR A 560 61.49 -2.21 -5.55
N ARG A 561 62.03 -0.99 -5.48
CA ARG A 561 62.44 -0.23 -6.67
C ARG A 561 63.40 -1.09 -7.48
N GLN A 562 63.00 -1.56 -8.66
CA GLN A 562 63.25 -0.90 -9.95
C GLN A 562 62.46 -1.61 -11.05
#